data_AF-A0A7J8N4Y7-F1
#
_entry.id   AF-A0A7J8N4Y7-F1
#
_cell.length_a   1.000
_cell.length_b   1.000
_cell.length_c   1.000
_cell.angle_alpha   90.00
_cell.angle_beta   90.00
_cell.angle_gamma   90.00
#
_symmetry.space_group_name_H-M   'P 1'
#
loop_
_entity.id
_entity.type
_entity.pdbx_description
1 polymer ?
#
loop_
_entity_poly.entity_id
_entity_poly.type
_entity_poly.pdbx_seq_one_letter_code
_entity_poly.pdbx_strand_id
1 'polypeptide(L)'
;MINGGDRVKGSWSPQEDANLIKLVEQHGPRNWSMISSSIPGRSGKSCRLRWCNQLSPAVQHRPFTAAEDAVIIQAHAVHGNKWATIARLLPG
;
A
#
# COMPACT_ATOMS: atom_id res chain seq x y z
N MET A 1 -0.59 1.22 26.47
CA MET A 1 0.52 1.65 25.61
C MET A 1 1.20 0.40 25.07
N ILE A 2 1.11 0.12 23.78
CA ILE A 2 1.76 -1.06 23.18
C ILE A 2 3.26 -0.77 23.01
N ASN A 3 4.10 -1.52 23.74
CA ASN A 3 5.55 -1.45 23.72
C ASN A 3 6.07 -1.65 22.28
N GLY A 4 7.09 -0.87 21.88
CA GLY A 4 7.68 -0.90 20.53
C GLY A 4 8.38 -2.20 20.13
N GLY A 5 8.33 -3.25 20.97
CA GLY A 5 9.01 -4.54 20.79
C GLY A 5 8.25 -5.56 19.94
N ASP A 6 6.91 -5.54 19.91
CA ASP A 6 6.08 -6.56 19.24
C ASP A 6 5.69 -6.20 17.80
N ARG A 7 6.49 -5.36 17.13
CA ARG A 7 6.19 -4.99 15.73
C ARG A 7 6.63 -6.11 14.81
N VAL A 8 5.66 -6.78 14.21
CA VAL A 8 5.90 -7.80 13.18
C VAL A 8 6.54 -7.12 11.97
N LYS A 9 7.84 -7.36 11.79
CA LYS A 9 8.61 -6.97 10.60
C LYS A 9 8.53 -8.03 9.48
N GLY A 10 7.67 -9.04 9.63
CA GLY A 10 7.49 -10.14 8.69
C GLY A 10 6.48 -9.88 7.58
N SER A 11 6.38 -10.82 6.63
CA SER A 11 5.37 -10.84 5.57
C SER A 11 3.95 -10.79 6.14
N TRP A 12 3.02 -10.21 5.37
CA TRP A 12 1.59 -10.26 5.69
C TRP A 12 1.05 -11.65 5.38
N SER A 13 0.33 -12.24 6.33
CA SER A 13 -0.42 -13.47 6.13
C SER A 13 -1.76 -13.20 5.45
N PRO A 14 -2.35 -14.19 4.75
CA PRO A 14 -3.69 -14.06 4.17
C PRO A 14 -4.76 -13.66 5.19
N GLN A 15 -4.62 -14.11 6.44
CA GLN A 15 -5.55 -13.76 7.52
C GLN A 15 -5.47 -12.28 7.90
N GLU A 16 -4.25 -11.74 7.98
CA GLU A 16 -4.04 -10.30 8.22
C GLU A 16 -4.58 -9.46 7.06
N ASP A 17 -4.38 -9.91 5.82
CA ASP A 17 -4.93 -9.23 4.63
C ASP A 17 -6.45 -9.21 4.65
N ALA A 18 -7.09 -10.35 4.92
CA ALA A 18 -8.55 -10.44 5.01
C ALA A 18 -9.12 -9.50 6.09
N ASN A 19 -8.46 -9.44 7.25
CA ASN A 19 -8.85 -8.52 8.32
C ASN A 19 -8.68 -7.05 7.90
N LEU A 20 -7.56 -6.71 7.25
CA LEU A 20 -7.31 -5.36 6.75
C LEU A 20 -8.34 -4.94 5.71
N ILE A 21 -8.66 -5.82 4.75
CA ILE A 21 -9.67 -5.57 3.72
C ILE A 21 -11.02 -5.27 4.39
N LYS A 22 -11.48 -6.15 5.28
CA LYS A 22 -12.75 -5.98 5.99
C LYS A 22 -12.82 -4.66 6.76
N LEU A 23 -11.75 -4.30 7.47
CA LEU A 23 -11.71 -3.05 8.24
C LEU A 23 -11.72 -1.81 7.34
N VAL A 24 -11.05 -1.88 6.19
CA VAL A 24 -11.05 -0.79 5.21
C VAL A 24 -12.41 -0.68 4.50
N GLU A 25 -13.09 -1.78 4.21
CA GLU A 25 -14.46 -1.76 3.68
C GLU A 25 -15.45 -1.12 4.68
N GLN A 26 -15.28 -1.41 5.97
CA GLN A 26 -16.16 -0.89 7.03
C GLN A 26 -15.92 0.60 7.36
N HIS A 27 -14.66 1.04 7.36
CA HIS A 27 -14.29 2.36 7.87
C HIS A 27 -13.69 3.31 6.83
N GLY A 28 -13.40 2.80 5.63
CA GLY A 28 -12.66 3.49 4.58
C GLY A 28 -11.15 3.57 4.83
N PRO A 29 -10.34 3.79 3.79
CA PRO A 29 -8.87 3.82 3.87
C PRO A 29 -8.32 5.16 4.40
N ARG A 30 -8.86 5.64 5.53
CA ARG A 30 -8.54 6.97 6.09
C ARG A 30 -7.88 6.88 7.46
N ASN A 31 -8.54 6.22 8.43
CA ASN A 31 -8.08 6.19 9.82
C ASN A 31 -7.24 4.95 10.13
N TRP A 32 -6.00 4.94 9.63
CA TRP A 32 -5.09 3.79 9.77
C TRP A 32 -4.70 3.47 11.21
N SER A 33 -4.70 4.45 12.10
CA SER A 33 -4.43 4.23 13.53
C SER A 33 -5.52 3.34 14.15
N MET A 34 -6.79 3.66 13.87
CA MET A 34 -7.94 2.84 14.31
C MET A 34 -7.98 1.47 13.62
N ILE A 35 -7.69 1.41 12.33
CA ILE A 35 -7.62 0.12 11.62
C ILE A 35 -6.55 -0.79 12.25
N SER A 36 -5.37 -0.23 12.55
CA SER A 36 -4.26 -1.01 13.10
C SER A 36 -4.47 -1.50 14.53
N SER A 37 -5.34 -0.87 15.33
CA SER A 37 -5.62 -1.37 16.69
C SER A 37 -6.30 -2.74 16.68
N SER A 38 -6.91 -3.12 15.56
CA SER A 38 -7.56 -4.41 15.36
C SER A 38 -6.67 -5.45 14.68
N ILE A 39 -5.42 -5.11 14.34
CA ILE A 39 -4.45 -6.01 13.72
C ILE A 39 -3.18 -6.06 14.59
N PRO A 40 -3.10 -7.01 15.54
CA PRO A 40 -1.97 -7.12 16.45
C PRO A 40 -0.62 -7.17 15.72
N GLY A 41 0.36 -6.44 16.23
CA GLY A 41 1.72 -6.40 15.67
C GLY A 41 1.89 -5.58 14.39
N ARG A 42 0.81 -5.08 13.78
CA ARG A 42 0.87 -4.15 12.64
C ARG A 42 0.60 -2.71 13.08
N SER A 43 1.44 -1.80 12.59
CA SER A 43 1.21 -0.36 12.80
C SER A 43 0.29 0.21 11.73
N GLY A 44 -0.35 1.36 12.00
CA GLY A 44 -1.13 2.09 10.99
C GLY A 44 -0.33 2.38 9.72
N LYS A 45 0.96 2.70 9.84
CA LYS A 45 1.86 2.87 8.68
C LYS A 45 1.98 1.57 7.87
N SER A 46 2.12 0.42 8.54
CA SER A 46 2.20 -0.89 7.89
C SER A 46 0.88 -1.24 7.18
N CYS A 47 -0.26 -1.01 7.84
CA CYS A 47 -1.59 -1.24 7.26
C CYS A 47 -1.82 -0.39 6.01
N ARG A 48 -1.50 0.92 6.09
CA ARG A 48 -1.59 1.83 4.95
C ARG A 48 -0.72 1.36 3.78
N LEU A 49 0.52 0.98 4.05
CA LEU A 49 1.45 0.53 3.02
C LEU A 49 0.96 -0.76 2.34
N ARG A 50 0.46 -1.72 3.13
CA ARG A 50 -0.11 -2.96 2.61
C ARG A 50 -1.32 -2.70 1.72
N TRP A 51 -2.24 -1.85 2.18
CA TRP A 51 -3.43 -1.50 1.41
C TRP A 51 -3.08 -0.78 0.11
N CYS A 52 -2.37 0.35 0.19
CA CYS A 52 -2.10 1.22 -0.96
C CYS A 52 -1.25 0.57 -2.05
N ASN A 53 -0.40 -0.41 -1.70
CA ASN A 53 0.53 -1.00 -2.66
C ASN A 53 0.14 -2.40 -3.12
N GLN A 54 -0.78 -3.09 -2.43
CA GLN A 54 -1.03 -4.52 -2.70
C GLN A 54 -2.48 -4.99 -2.57
N LEU A 55 -3.32 -4.39 -1.73
CA LEU A 55 -4.69 -4.91 -1.50
C LEU A 55 -5.79 -4.03 -2.10
N SER A 56 -5.52 -2.75 -2.32
CA SER A 56 -6.52 -1.87 -2.89
C SER A 56 -6.89 -2.34 -4.30
N PRO A 57 -8.19 -2.40 -4.65
CA PRO A 57 -8.63 -2.78 -6.00
C PRO A 57 -8.10 -1.85 -7.11
N ALA A 58 -7.66 -0.64 -6.76
CA ALA A 58 -7.02 0.28 -7.69
C ALA A 58 -5.64 -0.20 -8.14
N VAL A 59 -4.95 -1.02 -7.33
CA VAL A 59 -3.62 -1.54 -7.65
C VAL A 59 -3.74 -2.62 -8.73
N GLN A 60 -3.04 -2.42 -9.84
CA GLN A 60 -3.05 -3.38 -10.94
C GLN A 60 -1.94 -4.42 -10.77
N HIS A 61 -2.34 -5.69 -10.63
CA HIS A 61 -1.41 -6.83 -10.51
C HIS A 61 -1.13 -7.47 -11.86
N ARG A 62 -0.61 -6.68 -12.80
CA ARG A 62 -0.17 -7.14 -14.12
C ARG A 62 1.17 -6.51 -14.48
N PRO A 63 1.90 -7.08 -15.44
CA PRO A 63 3.05 -6.39 -16.03
C PRO A 63 2.64 -5.03 -16.60
N PHE A 64 3.56 -4.08 -16.56
CA PHE A 64 3.40 -2.83 -17.31
C PHE A 64 3.30 -3.13 -18.81
N THR A 65 2.46 -2.36 -19.48
CA THR A 65 2.41 -2.33 -20.94
C THR A 65 3.56 -1.51 -21.48
N ALA A 66 3.92 -1.72 -22.75
CA ALA A 66 4.95 -0.92 -23.41
C ALA A 66 4.64 0.59 -23.39
N ALA A 67 3.35 0.98 -23.39
CA ALA A 67 2.94 2.37 -23.26
C ALA A 67 3.24 2.93 -21.85
N GLU A 68 2.97 2.16 -20.80
CA GLU A 68 3.30 2.54 -19.42
C GLU A 68 4.81 2.61 -19.20
N ASP A 69 5.58 1.65 -19.74
CA ASP A 69 7.04 1.69 -19.70
C ASP A 69 7.59 2.96 -20.36
N ALA A 70 7.06 3.34 -21.52
CA ALA A 70 7.45 4.58 -22.20
C ALA A 70 7.17 5.82 -21.33
N VAL A 71 6.00 5.88 -20.66
CA VAL A 71 5.67 6.95 -19.71
C VAL A 71 6.64 6.96 -18.53
N ILE A 72 6.96 5.80 -17.96
CA ILE A 72 7.91 5.68 -16.84
C ILE A 72 9.29 6.22 -17.24
N ILE A 73 9.82 5.79 -18.39
CA ILE A 73 11.15 6.18 -18.87
C ILE A 73 11.19 7.70 -19.12
N GLN A 74 10.19 8.24 -19.82
CA GLN A 74 10.12 9.67 -20.11
C GLN A 74 9.97 10.51 -18.82
N ALA A 75 9.09 10.09 -17.92
CA ALA A 75 8.88 10.79 -16.66
C ALA A 75 10.11 10.71 -15.74
N HIS A 76 10.85 9.60 -15.76
CA HIS A 76 12.11 9.47 -15.02
C HIS A 76 13.19 10.40 -15.57
N ALA A 77 13.30 10.55 -16.89
CA ALA A 77 14.23 11.50 -17.50
C ALA A 77 13.95 12.96 -17.07
N VAL A 78 12.68 13.30 -16.82
CA VAL A 78 12.26 14.66 -16.41
C VAL A 78 12.33 14.86 -14.89
N HIS A 79 11.95 13.86 -14.10
CA HIS A 79 11.74 13.98 -12.66
C HIS A 79 12.79 13.25 -11.80
N GLY A 80 13.63 12.41 -12.38
CA GLY A 80 14.55 11.52 -11.69
C GLY A 80 13.82 10.51 -10.80
N ASN A 81 14.39 10.21 -9.63
CA ASN A 81 13.88 9.18 -8.70
C ASN A 81 12.63 9.63 -7.89
N LYS A 82 11.83 10.56 -8.40
CA LYS A 82 10.60 11.04 -7.76
C LYS A 82 9.44 10.09 -8.06
N TRP A 83 9.53 8.84 -7.63
CA TRP A 83 8.58 7.77 -7.96
C TRP A 83 7.13 8.08 -7.59
N ALA A 84 6.87 8.78 -6.49
CA ALA A 84 5.52 9.21 -6.13
C ALA A 84 4.91 10.19 -7.16
N THR A 85 5.74 10.99 -7.83
CA THR A 85 5.29 11.85 -8.93
C THR A 85 5.03 11.03 -10.19
N ILE A 86 5.96 10.13 -10.54
CA ILE A 86 5.84 9.28 -11.73
C ILE A 86 4.60 8.37 -11.64
N ALA A 87 4.36 7.75 -10.49
CA ALA A 87 3.21 6.87 -10.27
C ALA A 87 1.86 7.57 -10.53
N ARG A 88 1.76 8.89 -10.28
CA ARG A 88 0.52 9.66 -10.57
C ARG A 88 0.23 9.83 -12.06
N LEU A 89 1.19 9.55 -12.94
CA LEU A 89 1.04 9.61 -14.39
C LEU A 89 0.56 8.28 -14.99
N LEU A 90 0.54 7.22 -14.19
CA LEU A 90 0.16 5.87 -14.63
C LEU A 90 -1.25 5.54 -14.12
N PRO A 91 -2.00 4.69 -14.85
CA PRO A 91 -3.25 4.15 -14.36
C PRO A 91 -2.97 3.05 -13.32
N GLY A 92 -3.60 3.18 -12.14
CA GLY A 92 -3.49 2.20 -11.04
C GLY A 92 -2.88 2.80 -9.79
#